data_AF-A0A2T7H7E0-F1
#
_entry.id   AF-A0A2T7H7E0-F1
#
_cell.length_a   1.000
_cell.length_b   1.000
_cell.length_c   1.000
_cell.angle_alpha   90.00
_cell.angle_beta   90.00
_cell.angle_gamma   90.00
#
_symmetry.space_group_name_H-M   'P 1'
#
loop_
_entity.id
_entity.type
_entity.pdbx_description
1 polymer ?
#
loop_
_entity_poly.entity_id
_entity_poly.type
_entity_poly.pdbx_seq_one_letter_code
_entity_poly.pdbx_strand_id
1 'polypeptide(L)'
;MRRIGGYGQFVRYSEMPVAHAWQIYGTANGLNSQEEFVAKINAIAAKRAFNFVPNGNPLIGCVELNNIVTADDHSLIDIANTSYDFPPQIVKYKLFEGVCDMAD
;
A
#
# COMPACT_ATOMS: atom_id res chain seq x y z
N MET A 1 19.00 3.81 0.12
CA MET A 1 18.53 4.87 -0.81
C MET A 1 17.05 4.63 -1.05
N ARG A 2 16.18 5.64 -0.87
CA ARG A 2 14.74 5.50 -1.12
C ARG A 2 14.45 5.93 -2.55
N ARG A 3 13.81 5.06 -3.33
CA ARG A 3 13.43 5.31 -4.72
C ARG A 3 11.93 5.16 -4.87
N ILE A 4 11.34 5.90 -5.81
CA ILE A 4 9.94 5.77 -6.19
C ILE A 4 9.87 4.72 -7.29
N GLY A 5 9.18 3.60 -7.01
CA GLY A 5 8.97 2.51 -7.96
C GLY A 5 7.64 2.57 -8.71
N GLY A 6 6.82 3.58 -8.42
CA GLY A 6 5.51 3.75 -9.03
C GLY A 6 4.63 4.68 -8.22
N TYR A 7 3.53 5.09 -8.81
CA TYR A 7 2.53 5.94 -8.21
C TYR A 7 1.15 5.64 -8.79
N GLY A 8 0.12 6.23 -8.19
CA GLY A 8 -1.24 6.17 -8.69
C GLY A 8 -2.06 7.28 -8.06
N GLN A 9 -3.26 7.47 -8.59
CA GLN A 9 -4.22 8.42 -8.04
C GLN A 9 -4.97 7.74 -6.88
N PHE A 10 -5.08 8.44 -5.76
CA PHE A 10 -5.80 7.93 -4.59
C PHE A 10 -7.31 7.96 -4.85
N VAL A 11 -7.96 6.82 -4.66
CA VAL A 11 -9.43 6.70 -4.80
C VAL A 11 -10.06 6.77 -3.42
N ARG A 12 -9.71 5.83 -2.53
CA ARG A 12 -10.25 5.76 -1.18
C ARG A 12 -9.40 4.92 -0.25
N TYR A 13 -9.68 5.08 1.04
CA TYR A 13 -9.30 4.16 2.08
C TYR A 13 -10.54 3.45 2.61
N SER A 14 -10.44 2.14 2.85
CA SER A 14 -11.47 1.36 3.51
C SER A 14 -10.86 0.33 4.44
N GLU A 15 -11.51 0.07 5.57
CA GLU A 15 -11.15 -1.04 6.45
C GLU A 15 -12.11 -2.20 6.22
N MET A 16 -11.57 -3.40 6.01
CA MET A 16 -12.39 -4.59 5.84
C MET A 16 -11.68 -5.86 6.32
N PRO A 17 -12.42 -6.91 6.69
CA PRO A 17 -11.82 -8.20 7.01
C PRO A 17 -11.09 -8.78 5.79
N VAL A 18 -10.02 -9.53 6.02
CA VAL A 18 -9.26 -10.21 4.95
C VAL A 18 -10.15 -11.04 4.04
N ALA A 19 -11.13 -11.74 4.58
CA ALA A 19 -12.06 -12.53 3.78
C ALA A 19 -12.80 -11.67 2.74
N HIS A 20 -13.20 -10.45 3.11
CA HIS A 20 -13.89 -9.54 2.20
C HIS A 20 -12.92 -8.94 1.18
N ALA A 21 -11.71 -8.54 1.60
CA ALA A 21 -10.68 -8.06 0.67
C ALA A 21 -10.29 -9.15 -0.35
N TRP A 22 -10.24 -10.41 0.08
CA TRP A 22 -9.97 -11.55 -0.81
C TRP A 22 -11.12 -11.79 -1.80
N GLN A 23 -12.36 -11.63 -1.37
CA GLN A 23 -13.52 -11.72 -2.28
C GLN A 23 -13.49 -10.63 -3.37
N ILE A 24 -13.07 -9.41 -3.04
CA ILE A 24 -13.02 -8.29 -3.99
C ILE A 24 -11.81 -8.39 -4.92
N TYR A 25 -10.62 -8.64 -4.36
CA TYR A 25 -9.35 -8.50 -5.10
C TYR A 25 -8.66 -9.82 -5.42
N GLY A 26 -8.96 -10.89 -4.67
CA GLY A 26 -8.38 -12.22 -4.87
C GLY A 26 -6.86 -12.20 -5.03
N THR A 27 -6.37 -12.85 -6.09
CA THR A 27 -4.94 -12.97 -6.42
C THR A 27 -4.28 -11.64 -6.79
N ALA A 28 -5.04 -10.56 -7.05
CA ALA A 28 -4.47 -9.23 -7.28
C ALA A 28 -3.76 -8.66 -6.04
N ASN A 29 -3.98 -9.24 -4.85
CA ASN A 29 -3.17 -8.96 -3.66
C ASN A 29 -1.73 -9.52 -3.74
N GLY A 30 -1.37 -10.22 -4.82
CA GLY A 30 -0.05 -10.79 -5.04
C GLY A 30 0.22 -12.07 -4.23
N LEU A 31 -0.83 -12.85 -3.95
CA LEU A 31 -0.81 -14.09 -3.19
C LEU A 31 -1.69 -15.14 -3.86
N ASN A 32 -1.46 -16.41 -3.55
CA ASN A 32 -2.14 -17.52 -4.23
C ASN A 32 -3.40 -17.99 -3.51
N SER A 33 -3.55 -17.69 -2.22
CA SER A 33 -4.74 -18.05 -1.44
C SER A 33 -5.06 -17.07 -0.31
N GLN A 34 -6.29 -17.15 0.21
CA GLN A 34 -6.72 -16.38 1.37
C GLN A 34 -5.92 -16.75 2.61
N GLU A 35 -5.56 -18.03 2.77
CA GLU A 35 -4.77 -18.53 3.88
C GLU A 35 -3.35 -17.93 3.87
N GLU A 36 -2.72 -17.84 2.70
CA GLU A 36 -1.44 -17.14 2.53
C GLU A 36 -1.57 -15.66 2.91
N PHE A 37 -2.70 -15.03 2.56
CA PHE A 37 -2.97 -13.63 2.89
C PHE A 37 -3.05 -13.40 4.39
N VAL A 38 -3.86 -14.20 5.08
CA VAL A 38 -3.97 -14.17 6.54
C VAL A 38 -2.62 -14.44 7.20
N ALA A 39 -1.89 -15.47 6.74
CA ALA A 39 -0.58 -15.82 7.28
C ALA A 39 0.43 -14.68 7.15
N LYS A 40 0.46 -14.01 5.98
CA LYS A 40 1.36 -12.87 5.73
C LYS A 40 1.04 -11.68 6.63
N ILE A 41 -0.24 -11.34 6.80
CA ILE A 41 -0.67 -10.26 7.70
C ILE A 41 -0.29 -10.58 9.15
N ASN A 42 -0.60 -11.79 9.62
CA ASN A 42 -0.25 -12.23 10.97
C ASN A 42 1.26 -12.18 11.21
N ALA A 43 2.08 -12.60 10.23
CA ALA A 43 3.54 -12.54 10.33
C ALA A 43 4.10 -11.11 10.40
N ILE A 44 3.48 -10.15 9.70
CA ILE A 44 3.85 -8.73 9.77
C ILE A 44 3.45 -8.15 11.12
N ALA A 45 2.21 -8.40 11.56
CA ALA A 45 1.68 -7.84 12.80
C ALA A 45 2.39 -8.40 14.04
N ALA A 46 2.69 -9.70 14.08
CA ALA A 46 3.44 -10.33 15.18
C ALA A 46 4.83 -9.70 15.42
N LYS A 47 5.45 -9.12 14.38
CA LYS A 47 6.76 -8.47 14.48
C LYS A 47 6.69 -6.99 14.87
N ARG A 48 5.53 -6.35 14.70
CA ARG A 48 5.43 -4.87 14.68
C ARG A 48 4.39 -4.31 15.64
N ALA A 49 3.41 -5.09 16.06
CA ALA A 49 2.34 -4.65 16.94
C ALA A 49 2.57 -5.15 18.37
N PHE A 50 2.33 -4.26 19.33
CA PHE A 50 2.35 -4.62 20.76
C PHE A 50 1.08 -5.43 21.08
N ASN A 51 1.23 -6.55 21.80
CA ASN A 51 0.13 -7.45 22.18
C ASN A 51 -0.71 -7.99 21.01
N PHE A 52 -0.09 -8.26 19.87
CA PHE A 52 -0.79 -8.86 18.74
C PHE A 52 -1.22 -10.30 19.02
N VAL A 53 -2.51 -10.59 18.78
CA VAL A 53 -3.05 -11.95 18.79
C VAL A 53 -3.40 -12.33 17.35
N PRO A 54 -2.75 -13.35 16.76
CA PRO A 54 -3.10 -13.85 15.44
C PRO A 54 -4.57 -14.25 15.37
N ASN A 55 -5.22 -13.91 14.27
CA ASN A 55 -6.59 -14.34 14.02
C ASN A 55 -6.78 -14.71 12.54
N GLY A 56 -7.84 -15.47 12.25
CA GLY A 56 -8.11 -16.02 10.92
C GLY A 56 -8.74 -15.05 9.92
N ASN A 57 -9.15 -13.86 10.38
CA ASN A 57 -9.82 -12.88 9.54
C ASN A 57 -9.57 -11.45 10.05
N PRO A 58 -8.31 -10.98 10.01
CA PRO A 58 -7.97 -9.71 10.63
C PRO A 58 -8.59 -8.54 9.84
N LEU A 59 -8.92 -7.46 10.55
CA LEU A 59 -9.29 -6.21 9.90
C LEU A 59 -8.03 -5.59 9.28
N ILE A 60 -8.09 -5.28 7.99
CA ILE A 60 -7.00 -4.62 7.26
C ILE A 60 -7.45 -3.31 6.66
N GLY A 61 -6.50 -2.39 6.54
CA GLY A 61 -6.67 -1.16 5.79
C GLY A 61 -6.32 -1.36 4.32
N CYS A 62 -7.26 -1.09 3.43
CA CYS A 62 -7.09 -1.14 1.99
C CYS A 62 -6.97 0.29 1.44
N VAL A 63 -5.85 0.58 0.78
CA VAL A 63 -5.66 1.82 0.03
C VAL A 63 -5.90 1.49 -1.44
N GLU A 64 -6.99 2.04 -1.99
CA GLU A 64 -7.35 1.86 -3.38
C GLU A 64 -6.79 3.00 -4.22
N LEU A 65 -6.10 2.63 -5.29
CA LEU A 65 -5.51 3.54 -6.25
C LEU A 65 -6.01 3.20 -7.66
N ASN A 66 -6.16 4.21 -8.51
CA ASN A 66 -6.37 4.05 -9.94
C ASN A 66 -5.20 4.70 -10.72
N ASN A 67 -5.18 4.50 -12.04
CA ASN A 67 -4.13 5.03 -12.91
C ASN A 67 -2.72 4.70 -12.40
N ILE A 68 -2.53 3.43 -12.02
CA ILE A 68 -1.24 2.93 -11.52
C ILE A 68 -0.19 3.05 -12.63
N VAL A 69 0.91 3.73 -12.32
CA VAL A 69 2.13 3.77 -13.12
C VAL A 69 3.22 3.07 -12.32
N THR A 70 3.80 2.03 -12.89
CA THR A 70 4.94 1.30 -12.31
C THR A 70 6.21 1.62 -13.08
N ALA A 71 7.28 1.96 -12.37
CA ALA A 71 8.61 2.06 -12.93
C ALA A 71 9.24 0.66 -13.00
N ASP A 72 9.99 0.40 -14.07
CA ASP A 72 10.93 -0.72 -14.14
C ASP A 72 12.23 -0.40 -13.37
N ASP A 73 13.11 -1.39 -13.24
CA ASP A 73 14.37 -1.25 -12.50
C ASP A 73 15.29 -0.14 -13.03
N HIS A 74 15.13 0.25 -14.31
CA HIS A 74 15.90 1.30 -14.97
C HIS A 74 15.26 2.68 -14.87
N SER A 75 13.98 2.76 -14.52
CA SER A 75 13.18 3.99 -14.42
C SER A 75 12.80 4.36 -12.99
N LEU A 76 13.35 3.65 -12.00
CA LEU A 76 13.24 4.03 -10.59
C LEU A 76 13.71 5.46 -10.37
N ILE A 77 12.86 6.30 -9.79
CA ILE A 77 13.16 7.71 -9.56
C ILE A 77 13.85 7.84 -8.19
N ASP A 78 15.06 8.41 -8.15
CA ASP A 78 15.67 8.79 -6.88
C ASP A 78 14.92 9.98 -6.29
N ILE A 79 14.47 9.85 -5.03
CA ILE A 79 13.76 10.94 -4.34
C ILE A 79 14.63 12.19 -4.27
N ALA A 80 15.96 12.03 -4.16
CA ALA A 80 16.91 13.14 -4.18
C ALA A 80 16.89 13.95 -5.48
N ASN A 81 16.35 13.38 -6.57
CA ASN A 81 16.18 14.04 -7.87
C ASN A 81 14.78 14.67 -8.03
N THR A 82 13.96 14.71 -6.98
CA THR A 82 12.64 15.33 -6.99
C THR A 82 12.59 16.53 -6.04
N SER A 83 11.63 17.43 -6.22
CA SER A 83 11.34 18.51 -5.27
C SER A 83 10.58 18.03 -4.02
N TYR A 84 10.21 16.74 -3.96
CA TYR A 84 9.42 16.18 -2.89
C TYR A 84 10.30 15.61 -1.78
N ASP A 85 10.07 16.03 -0.55
CA ASP A 85 10.63 15.39 0.63
C ASP A 85 9.60 14.44 1.26
N PHE A 86 9.97 13.16 1.38
CA PHE A 86 9.15 12.15 2.02
C PHE A 86 9.74 11.83 3.39
N PRO A 87 9.06 12.13 4.50
CA PRO A 87 9.49 11.68 5.81
C PRO A 87 9.81 10.17 5.83
N PRO A 88 10.86 9.74 6.55
CA PRO A 88 11.24 8.33 6.67
C PRO A 88 10.14 7.46 7.31
N GLN A 89 9.20 8.11 7.99
CA GLN A 89 8.07 7.49 8.69
C GLN A 89 6.82 7.31 7.81
N ILE A 90 6.88 7.58 6.50
CA ILE A 90 5.70 7.43 5.63
C ILE A 90 5.32 5.95 5.51
N VAL A 91 4.33 5.58 6.33
CA VAL A 91 3.47 4.40 6.20
C VAL A 91 2.00 4.74 6.56
N LYS A 92 1.66 5.96 7.02
CA LYS A 92 0.28 6.33 7.36
C LYS A 92 -0.05 7.80 7.01
N TYR A 93 -1.06 7.97 6.15
CA TYR A 93 -1.89 9.17 5.93
C TYR A 93 -1.20 10.53 6.07
N LYS A 94 -0.52 10.98 5.00
CA LYS A 94 -0.37 12.41 4.75
C LYS A 94 -1.03 12.74 3.41
N LEU A 95 -2.09 13.53 3.48
CA LEU A 95 -2.65 14.24 2.33
C LEU A 95 -1.79 15.50 2.14
N PHE A 96 -1.38 15.76 0.91
CA PHE A 96 -0.71 17.01 0.57
C PHE A 96 -1.65 17.78 -0.32
N GLU A 97 -1.90 19.04 0.03
CA GLU A 97 -2.55 19.97 -0.89
C GLU A 97 -1.51 20.39 -1.92
N GLY A 98 -1.77 20.05 -3.18
CA GLY A 98 -1.00 20.48 -4.33
C GLY A 98 -1.97 20.66 -5.50
N VAL A 99 -1.70 21.67 -6.33
CA VAL A 99 -2.41 21.86 -7.59
C VAL A 99 -1.95 20.71 -8.50
N CYS A 100 -2.86 19.81 -8.86
CA CYS A 100 -2.64 18.96 -10.02
C CYS A 100 -2.81 19.87 -11.24
N ASP A 101 -1.70 20.34 -11.81
CA ASP A 101 -1.73 20.89 -13.15
C ASP A 101 -2.16 19.75 -14.08
N MET A 102 -3.46 19.74 -14.41
CA MET A 102 -3.97 18.95 -15.51
C MET A 102 -3.35 19.57 -16.75
N ALA A 103 -2.39 18.87 -17.37
CA ALA A 103 -1.93 19.26 -18.69
C ALA A 103 -3.15 19.19 -19.65
N ASP A 104 -3.41 20.32 -20.32
CA ASP A 104 -4.44 20.47 -21.36
C ASP A 104 -4.25 19.49 -22.53
#